data_AF-A0A7J8S2X0-F1
#
_entry.id   AF-A0A7J8S2X0-F1
#
_cell.length_a   1.000
_cell.length_b   1.000
_cell.length_c   1.000
_cell.angle_alpha   90.00
_cell.angle_beta   90.00
_cell.angle_gamma   90.00
#
_symmetry.space_group_name_H-M   'P 1'
#
loop_
_entity.id
_entity.type
_entity.pdbx_description
1 polymer ?
#
loop_
_entity_poly.entity_id
_entity_poly.type
_entity_poly.pdbx_seq_one_letter_code
_entity_poly.pdbx_strand_id
1 'polypeptide(L)'
;MLEPTIICLKSTIKANFPHHGVDFPFAIPTGRFSNGFNTADYLAKLFGFKKSPPPFFSQNVKFSIKIRKFRGINFSSAGSGLLGSTGQTTPLQKNVVTMGEQLLQFSTVHNDLLAFKGPLETEKFLSKSLFFISIGSNDIMNNYYSSNPIPKEYFIPKLGLVYEKHLRNLISLGARKFGIVSVPALGCCPSQRIYQANSECLEELNNQARAFFSTMELLLGNLRLEYKDIKYSLGNTVDMTLNVIDNALAF
;
A
#
# COMPACT_ATOMS: atom_id res chain seq x y z
N MET A 1 -17.06 4.85 -17.81
CA MET A 1 -16.14 3.70 -17.62
C MET A 1 -15.32 3.89 -16.35
N LEU A 2 -15.35 2.92 -15.44
CA LEU A 2 -14.35 2.78 -14.38
C LEU A 2 -13.18 2.07 -15.06
N GLU A 3 -12.07 2.76 -15.27
CA GLU A 3 -10.92 2.12 -15.89
C GLU A 3 -10.39 1.00 -14.97
N PRO A 4 -9.93 -0.12 -15.54
CA PRO A 4 -9.31 -1.17 -14.77
C PRO A 4 -8.16 -0.58 -13.95
N THR A 5 -8.18 -0.78 -12.64
CA THR A 5 -7.02 -0.55 -11.79
C THR A 5 -6.04 -1.72 -12.02
N ILE A 6 -5.57 -1.90 -13.26
CA ILE A 6 -4.57 -2.93 -13.56
C ILE A 6 -3.25 -2.45 -13.00
N ILE A 7 -2.90 -3.14 -11.93
CA ILE A 7 -1.83 -2.81 -11.02
C ILE A 7 -0.49 -3.44 -11.46
N CYS A 8 -0.54 -4.44 -12.35
CA CYS A 8 0.56 -4.85 -13.23
C CYS A 8 -0.05 -5.72 -14.34
N LEU A 9 0.12 -5.36 -15.62
CA LEU A 9 -0.48 -6.11 -16.74
C LEU A 9 -0.01 -7.57 -16.81
N LYS A 10 1.23 -7.83 -16.36
CA LYS A 10 1.91 -9.13 -16.44
C LYS A 10 1.86 -9.97 -15.16
N SER A 11 1.40 -9.42 -14.03
CA SER A 11 1.23 -10.21 -12.80
C SER A 11 0.01 -11.11 -12.92
N THR A 12 0.08 -12.32 -12.39
CA THR A 12 -1.05 -13.26 -12.30
C THR A 12 -1.93 -13.02 -11.07
N ILE A 13 -1.52 -12.13 -10.15
CA ILE A 13 -2.31 -11.72 -8.99
C ILE A 13 -3.30 -10.62 -9.42
N LYS A 14 -4.46 -11.02 -9.93
CA LYS A 14 -5.50 -10.11 -10.43
C LYS A 14 -6.81 -10.29 -9.65
N ALA A 15 -7.65 -9.26 -9.66
CA ALA A 15 -9.00 -9.28 -9.09
C ALA A 15 -10.02 -8.74 -10.11
N ASN A 16 -9.85 -9.12 -11.38
CA ASN A 16 -10.66 -8.68 -12.52
C ASN A 16 -11.61 -9.80 -13.01
N PHE A 17 -12.06 -10.67 -12.10
CA PHE A 17 -12.93 -11.82 -12.36
C PHE A 17 -14.11 -11.81 -11.36
N PRO A 18 -15.14 -12.68 -11.54
CA PRO A 18 -16.34 -12.70 -10.70
C PRO A 18 -16.06 -12.78 -9.19
N HIS A 19 -17.03 -12.36 -8.38
CA HIS A 19 -16.95 -12.12 -6.92
C HIS A 19 -16.20 -10.84 -6.51
N HIS A 20 -15.42 -10.22 -7.40
CA HIS A 20 -14.89 -8.88 -7.22
C HIS A 20 -15.77 -7.83 -7.91
N GLY A 21 -15.86 -6.62 -7.35
CA GLY A 21 -16.59 -5.51 -7.96
C GLY A 21 -18.12 -5.67 -8.02
N VAL A 22 -18.71 -6.56 -7.22
CA VAL A 22 -20.17 -6.76 -7.12
C VAL A 22 -20.92 -5.45 -6.82
N ASP A 23 -20.35 -4.60 -5.97
CA ASP A 23 -20.95 -3.33 -5.55
C ASP A 23 -20.64 -2.17 -6.53
N PHE A 24 -19.89 -2.42 -7.61
CA PHE A 24 -19.70 -1.42 -8.64
C PHE A 24 -20.88 -1.35 -9.61
N PRO A 25 -21.07 -0.21 -10.31
CA PRO A 25 -22.05 -0.12 -11.39
C PRO A 25 -21.89 -1.29 -12.36
N PHE A 26 -22.98 -2.01 -12.59
CA PHE A 26 -23.05 -3.20 -13.45
C PHE A 26 -22.23 -4.41 -12.96
N ALA A 27 -21.85 -4.46 -11.68
CA ALA A 27 -21.08 -5.55 -11.06
C ALA A 27 -19.76 -5.88 -11.80
N ILE A 28 -19.12 -4.85 -12.38
CA ILE A 28 -17.91 -5.03 -13.19
C ILE A 28 -16.68 -5.09 -12.27
N PRO A 29 -15.89 -6.18 -12.30
CA PRO A 29 -14.67 -6.28 -11.52
C PRO A 29 -13.60 -5.33 -12.08
N THR A 30 -13.13 -4.38 -11.28
CA THR A 30 -12.17 -3.35 -11.72
C THR A 30 -10.71 -3.71 -11.43
N GLY A 31 -10.40 -4.90 -10.92
CA GLY A 31 -9.06 -5.26 -10.44
C GLY A 31 -8.79 -4.92 -8.97
N ARG A 32 -9.81 -4.49 -8.21
CA ARG A 32 -9.71 -4.28 -6.76
C ARG A 32 -10.01 -5.59 -6.03
N PHE A 33 -9.18 -5.96 -5.05
CA PHE A 33 -9.39 -7.12 -4.17
C PHE A 33 -10.50 -6.84 -3.14
N SER A 34 -11.71 -6.55 -3.61
CA SER A 34 -12.90 -6.24 -2.84
C SER A 34 -14.14 -6.40 -3.72
N ASN A 35 -15.32 -6.48 -3.11
CA ASN A 35 -16.60 -6.34 -3.80
C ASN A 35 -16.84 -4.89 -4.28
N GLY A 36 -16.11 -3.90 -3.79
CA GLY A 36 -16.30 -2.50 -4.18
C GLY A 36 -15.06 -1.63 -3.96
N PHE A 37 -15.31 -0.41 -3.46
CA PHE A 37 -14.26 0.55 -3.15
C PHE A 37 -13.42 0.08 -1.94
N ASN A 38 -12.10 0.23 -2.05
CA ASN A 38 -11.18 -0.04 -0.95
C ASN A 38 -10.86 1.25 -0.17
N THR A 39 -10.03 1.14 0.88
CA THR A 39 -9.63 2.27 1.74
C THR A 39 -9.07 3.46 0.95
N ALA A 40 -8.22 3.22 -0.06
CA ALA A 40 -7.63 4.29 -0.87
C ALA A 40 -8.70 5.00 -1.73
N ASP A 41 -9.72 4.28 -2.19
CA ASP A 41 -10.83 4.87 -2.94
C ASP A 41 -11.72 5.74 -2.06
N TYR A 42 -12.05 5.26 -0.86
CA TYR A 42 -12.82 6.05 0.11
C TYR A 42 -12.04 7.28 0.56
N LEU A 43 -10.73 7.15 0.78
CA LEU A 43 -9.86 8.28 1.06
C LEU A 43 -9.89 9.30 -0.08
N ALA A 44 -9.74 8.86 -1.34
CA ALA A 44 -9.82 9.77 -2.48
C ALA A 44 -11.16 10.51 -2.54
N LYS A 45 -12.27 9.84 -2.26
CA LYS A 45 -13.61 10.47 -2.18
C LYS A 45 -13.70 11.51 -1.06
N LEU A 46 -13.18 11.21 0.13
CA LEU A 46 -13.12 12.16 1.25
C LEU A 46 -12.28 13.41 0.89
N PHE A 47 -11.26 13.25 0.05
CA PHE A 47 -10.48 14.35 -0.52
C PHE A 47 -11.17 15.09 -1.69
N GLY A 48 -12.44 14.79 -1.96
CA GLY A 48 -13.24 15.43 -3.02
C GLY A 48 -12.93 14.94 -4.43
N PHE A 49 -12.27 13.79 -4.58
CA PHE A 49 -12.08 13.16 -5.88
C PHE A 49 -13.32 12.36 -6.26
N LYS A 50 -13.74 12.44 -7.53
CA LYS A 50 -14.83 11.60 -8.05
C LYS A 50 -14.45 10.12 -8.10
N LYS A 51 -13.17 9.82 -8.27
CA LYS A 51 -12.58 8.47 -8.36
C LYS A 51 -11.16 8.51 -7.81
N SER A 52 -10.65 7.37 -7.35
CA SER A 52 -9.23 7.21 -7.02
C SER A 52 -8.36 7.60 -8.22
N PRO A 53 -7.10 8.03 -7.97
CA PRO A 53 -6.15 8.21 -9.04
C PRO A 53 -5.96 6.96 -9.91
N PRO A 54 -5.68 7.13 -11.22
CA PRO A 54 -5.48 6.01 -12.13
C PRO A 54 -4.17 5.26 -11.80
N PRO A 55 -4.07 3.96 -12.12
CA PRO A 55 -2.85 3.19 -11.90
C PRO A 55 -1.73 3.67 -12.84
N PHE A 56 -0.47 3.54 -12.43
CA PHE A 56 0.70 3.96 -13.22
C PHE A 56 0.76 3.34 -14.62
N PHE A 57 0.31 2.09 -14.77
CA PHE A 57 0.28 1.39 -16.06
C PHE A 57 -1.00 1.62 -16.88
N SER A 58 -1.91 2.51 -16.46
CA SER A 58 -3.07 2.85 -17.30
C SER A 58 -2.63 3.54 -18.60
N GLN A 59 -3.35 3.24 -19.69
CA GLN A 59 -3.18 3.95 -20.94
C GLN A 59 -3.45 5.44 -20.65
N ASN A 60 -2.56 6.33 -21.10
CA ASN A 60 -2.62 7.80 -20.93
C ASN A 60 -2.03 8.42 -19.65
N VAL A 61 -1.34 7.71 -18.75
CA VAL A 61 -0.68 8.36 -17.59
C VAL A 61 0.32 9.44 -18.02
N LYS A 62 1.23 9.12 -18.96
CA LYS A 62 2.21 10.09 -19.47
C LYS A 62 1.56 11.31 -20.12
N PHE A 63 0.42 11.13 -20.79
CA PHE A 63 -0.35 12.22 -21.36
C PHE A 63 -1.08 13.03 -20.28
N SER A 64 -1.61 12.36 -19.25
CA SER A 64 -2.32 12.97 -18.13
C SER A 64 -1.42 13.82 -17.25
N ILE A 65 -0.16 13.41 -17.05
CA ILE A 65 0.87 14.21 -16.35
C ILE A 65 1.17 15.51 -17.10
N LYS A 66 1.16 15.47 -18.43
CA LYS A 66 1.37 16.64 -19.32
C LYS A 66 0.15 17.57 -19.42
N ILE A 67 -0.99 17.21 -18.85
CA ILE A 67 -2.17 18.10 -18.82
C ILE A 67 -2.22 18.80 -17.45
N ARG A 68 -2.60 20.08 -17.45
CA ARG A 68 -2.84 20.91 -16.24
C ARG A 68 -3.77 20.30 -15.18
N LYS A 69 -4.45 19.18 -15.47
CA LYS A 69 -5.41 18.46 -14.62
C LYS A 69 -4.84 17.20 -13.95
N PHE A 70 -3.52 16.97 -13.94
CA PHE A 70 -2.93 15.89 -13.15
C PHE A 70 -3.23 16.09 -11.65
N ARG A 71 -3.93 15.11 -11.03
CA ARG A 71 -4.36 15.20 -9.62
C ARG A 71 -3.86 14.05 -8.74
N GLY A 72 -3.10 13.11 -9.30
CA GLY A 72 -2.55 11.98 -8.58
C GLY A 72 -2.37 10.76 -9.46
N ILE A 73 -1.77 9.73 -8.88
CA ILE A 73 -1.48 8.45 -9.54
C ILE A 73 -1.40 7.34 -8.49
N ASN A 74 -1.75 6.11 -8.87
CA ASN A 74 -1.67 4.94 -8.01
C ASN A 74 -0.55 4.00 -8.48
N PHE A 75 0.42 3.73 -7.61
CA PHE A 75 1.55 2.83 -7.88
C PHE A 75 1.37 1.43 -7.28
N SER A 76 0.34 1.21 -6.46
CA SER A 76 0.20 0.01 -5.63
C SER A 76 0.27 -1.27 -6.45
N SER A 77 0.95 -2.29 -5.91
CA SER A 77 0.96 -3.65 -6.47
C SER A 77 0.40 -4.74 -5.59
N ALA A 78 -0.51 -5.56 -6.12
CA ALA A 78 -1.04 -6.70 -5.42
C ALA A 78 0.08 -7.74 -5.23
N GLY A 79 0.17 -8.31 -4.03
CA GLY A 79 1.29 -9.17 -3.64
C GLY A 79 2.59 -8.42 -3.31
N SER A 80 2.64 -7.09 -3.46
CA SER A 80 3.84 -6.31 -3.17
C SER A 80 4.16 -6.26 -1.69
N GLY A 81 5.44 -6.12 -1.39
CA GLY A 81 5.97 -5.89 -0.06
C GLY A 81 7.13 -4.92 -0.07
N LEU A 82 7.66 -4.67 1.13
CA LEU A 82 8.87 -3.89 1.37
C LEU A 82 10.10 -4.60 0.79
N LEU A 83 10.19 -5.91 0.99
CA LEU A 83 11.33 -6.68 0.51
C LEU A 83 11.17 -6.97 -0.99
N GLY A 84 12.28 -6.88 -1.74
CA GLY A 84 12.30 -7.21 -3.16
C GLY A 84 11.98 -8.68 -3.48
N SER A 85 12.11 -9.56 -2.48
CA SER A 85 11.73 -10.98 -2.55
C SER A 85 10.24 -11.22 -2.31
N THR A 86 9.52 -10.25 -1.75
CA THR A 86 8.10 -10.41 -1.44
C THR A 86 7.27 -10.41 -2.71
N GLY A 87 6.31 -11.33 -2.81
CA GLY A 87 5.54 -11.52 -4.03
C GLY A 87 6.35 -12.09 -5.19
N GLN A 88 7.46 -12.80 -4.93
CA GLN A 88 8.24 -13.51 -5.97
C GLN A 88 8.35 -15.02 -5.68
N THR A 89 7.57 -15.55 -4.73
CA THR A 89 7.81 -16.88 -4.15
C THR A 89 7.13 -18.01 -4.91
N THR A 90 6.20 -17.72 -5.83
CA THR A 90 5.55 -18.74 -6.65
C THR A 90 5.48 -18.33 -8.12
N PRO A 91 5.33 -19.28 -9.07
CA PRO A 91 5.08 -18.96 -10.47
C PRO A 91 3.87 -18.04 -10.67
N LEU A 92 2.87 -18.12 -9.78
CA LEU A 92 1.66 -17.28 -9.75
C LEU A 92 1.89 -15.88 -9.17
N GLN A 93 3.09 -15.57 -8.67
CA GLN A 93 3.46 -14.24 -8.18
C GLN A 93 4.52 -13.58 -9.08
N LYS A 94 4.90 -14.19 -10.22
CA LYS A 94 5.84 -13.56 -11.16
C LYS A 94 5.31 -12.18 -11.62
N ASN A 95 6.22 -11.20 -11.67
CA ASN A 95 5.96 -9.82 -12.10
C ASN A 95 5.15 -8.95 -11.12
N VAL A 96 5.14 -9.26 -9.81
CA VAL A 96 4.73 -8.29 -8.79
C VAL A 96 5.67 -7.09 -8.82
N VAL A 97 5.11 -5.87 -8.78
CA VAL A 97 5.90 -4.64 -8.70
C VAL A 97 6.18 -4.35 -7.23
N THR A 98 7.42 -4.57 -6.80
CA THR A 98 7.92 -4.34 -5.44
C THR A 98 7.82 -2.87 -5.04
N MET A 99 7.83 -2.55 -3.74
CA MET A 99 7.83 -1.14 -3.31
C MET A 99 9.02 -0.36 -3.89
N GLY A 100 10.19 -1.00 -3.98
CA GLY A 100 11.36 -0.42 -4.65
C GLY A 100 11.07 -0.01 -6.10
N GLU A 101 10.43 -0.87 -6.88
CA GLU A 101 10.03 -0.55 -8.26
C GLU A 101 8.92 0.52 -8.32
N GLN A 102 7.97 0.52 -7.38
CA GLN A 102 6.96 1.58 -7.26
C GLN A 102 7.60 2.95 -6.99
N LEU A 103 8.70 3.00 -6.22
CA LEU A 103 9.49 4.22 -6.03
C LEU A 103 10.20 4.66 -7.32
N LEU A 104 10.68 3.72 -8.14
CA LEU A 104 11.25 4.05 -9.46
C LEU A 104 10.18 4.62 -10.40
N GLN A 105 8.97 4.08 -10.36
CA GLN A 105 7.82 4.63 -11.08
C GLN A 105 7.50 6.05 -10.60
N PHE A 106 7.50 6.27 -9.29
CA PHE A 106 7.31 7.61 -8.74
C PHE A 106 8.44 8.57 -9.17
N SER A 107 9.70 8.14 -9.16
CA SER A 107 10.83 8.93 -9.68
C SER A 107 10.64 9.32 -11.15
N THR A 108 10.10 8.42 -11.97
CA THR A 108 9.71 8.72 -13.36
C THR A 108 8.67 9.84 -13.43
N VAL A 109 7.61 9.75 -12.61
CA VAL A 109 6.56 10.79 -12.54
C VAL A 109 7.11 12.11 -12.01
N HIS A 110 8.00 12.06 -11.02
CA HIS A 110 8.68 13.23 -10.49
C HIS A 110 9.47 13.96 -11.59
N ASN A 111 10.22 13.23 -12.40
CA ASN A 111 10.98 13.82 -13.51
C ASN A 111 10.07 14.39 -14.61
N ASP A 112 8.97 13.72 -14.92
CA ASP A 112 7.97 14.25 -15.85
C ASP A 112 7.32 15.54 -15.31
N LEU A 113 7.04 15.61 -14.00
CA LEU A 113 6.54 16.82 -13.35
C LEU A 113 7.58 17.95 -13.38
N LEU A 114 8.85 17.66 -13.08
CA LEU A 114 9.95 18.63 -13.17
C LEU A 114 10.07 19.21 -14.57
N ALA A 115 10.07 18.36 -15.59
CA ALA A 115 10.20 18.78 -16.98
C ALA A 115 9.02 19.66 -17.43
N PHE A 116 7.81 19.39 -16.93
CA PHE A 116 6.61 20.08 -17.38
C PHE A 116 6.24 21.33 -16.56
N LYS A 117 6.43 21.30 -15.24
CA LYS A 117 6.05 22.39 -14.32
C LYS A 117 7.23 23.26 -13.89
N GLY A 118 8.45 22.76 -14.05
CA GLY A 118 9.65 23.34 -13.46
C GLY A 118 9.84 22.95 -11.99
N PRO A 119 11.04 23.21 -11.41
CA PRO A 119 11.40 22.76 -10.07
C PRO A 119 10.47 23.31 -8.97
N LEU A 120 10.27 24.63 -8.92
CA LEU A 120 9.50 25.30 -7.85
C LEU A 120 8.04 24.83 -7.79
N GLU A 121 7.36 24.75 -8.93
CA GLU A 121 5.97 24.31 -8.96
C GLU A 121 5.82 22.80 -8.75
N THR A 122 6.83 22.00 -9.09
CA THR A 122 6.87 20.56 -8.76
C THR A 122 6.99 20.34 -7.26
N GLU A 123 7.93 21.01 -6.61
CA GLU A 123 8.12 20.95 -5.16
C GLU A 123 6.85 21.38 -4.41
N LYS A 124 6.24 22.50 -4.83
CA LYS A 124 4.97 22.98 -4.27
C LYS A 124 3.80 22.00 -4.50
N PHE A 125 3.77 21.31 -5.64
CA PHE A 125 2.76 20.30 -5.93
C PHE A 125 2.93 19.08 -5.03
N LEU A 126 4.15 18.56 -4.90
CA LEU A 126 4.44 17.35 -4.11
C LEU A 126 4.34 17.59 -2.61
N SER A 127 4.80 18.73 -2.10
CA SER A 127 4.66 19.11 -0.69
C SER A 127 3.19 19.25 -0.24
N LYS A 128 2.29 19.57 -1.19
CA LYS A 128 0.84 19.63 -0.92
C LYS A 128 0.14 18.28 -1.08
N SER A 129 0.71 17.36 -1.86
CA SER A 129 0.16 16.04 -2.16
C SER A 129 0.21 15.09 -0.96
N LEU A 130 -0.76 14.17 -0.89
CA LEU A 130 -0.78 13.10 0.10
C LEU A 130 -0.16 11.82 -0.49
N PHE A 131 0.81 11.25 0.21
CA PHE A 131 1.40 9.96 -0.08
C PHE A 131 0.74 8.91 0.80
N PHE A 132 -0.22 8.19 0.24
CA PHE A 132 -0.93 7.13 0.96
C PHE A 132 -0.21 5.79 0.77
N ILE A 133 0.16 5.12 1.88
CA ILE A 133 0.94 3.87 1.86
C ILE A 133 0.24 2.81 2.72
N SER A 134 0.08 1.62 2.15
CA SER A 134 -0.47 0.43 2.79
C SER A 134 0.36 -0.77 2.34
N ILE A 135 1.31 -1.21 3.17
CA ILE A 135 2.26 -2.27 2.80
C ILE A 135 2.79 -3.01 4.04
N GLY A 136 3.32 -4.21 3.85
CA GLY A 136 3.92 -5.04 4.92
C GLY A 136 3.22 -6.38 5.12
N SER A 137 1.92 -6.47 4.81
CA SER A 137 1.13 -7.68 5.04
C SER A 137 1.68 -8.90 4.30
N ASN A 138 2.06 -8.71 3.03
CA ASN A 138 2.64 -9.78 2.21
C ASN A 138 4.03 -10.17 2.69
N ASP A 139 4.81 -9.24 3.25
CA ASP A 139 6.14 -9.55 3.80
C ASP A 139 6.00 -10.51 4.99
N ILE A 140 5.12 -10.16 5.95
CA ILE A 140 4.86 -10.98 7.14
C ILE A 140 4.33 -12.35 6.75
N MET A 141 3.31 -12.39 5.88
CA MET A 141 2.74 -13.63 5.37
C MET A 141 3.77 -14.51 4.65
N ASN A 142 4.51 -13.95 3.70
CA ASN A 142 5.50 -14.71 2.94
C ASN A 142 6.64 -15.23 3.83
N ASN A 143 7.08 -14.45 4.81
CA ASN A 143 8.12 -14.89 5.74
C ASN A 143 7.61 -16.02 6.65
N TYR A 144 6.39 -15.89 7.18
CA TYR A 144 5.79 -16.90 8.06
C TYR A 144 5.65 -18.27 7.39
N TYR A 145 5.28 -18.30 6.11
CA TYR A 145 5.11 -19.52 5.32
C TYR A 145 6.35 -19.93 4.51
N SER A 146 7.48 -19.24 4.69
CA SER A 146 8.73 -19.58 4.00
C SER A 146 9.32 -20.89 4.54
N SER A 147 9.90 -21.71 3.66
CA SER A 147 10.72 -22.86 4.06
C SER A 147 12.06 -22.45 4.70
N ASN A 148 12.49 -21.21 4.45
CA ASN A 148 13.68 -20.60 5.05
C ASN A 148 13.32 -19.19 5.53
N PRO A 149 12.61 -19.06 6.67
CA PRO A 149 12.16 -17.78 7.18
C PRO A 149 13.34 -16.97 7.73
N ILE A 150 13.25 -15.64 7.61
CA ILE A 150 14.10 -14.74 8.39
C ILE A 150 13.71 -14.91 9.87
N PRO A 151 14.68 -15.11 10.78
CA PRO A 151 14.38 -15.29 12.20
C PRO A 151 13.57 -14.12 12.76
N LYS A 152 12.64 -14.43 13.67
CA LYS A 152 11.61 -13.50 14.15
C LYS A 152 12.21 -12.24 14.78
N GLU A 153 13.32 -12.40 15.48
CA GLU A 153 14.08 -11.33 16.14
C GLU A 153 14.70 -10.32 15.15
N TYR A 154 14.96 -10.71 13.90
CA TYR A 154 15.55 -9.84 12.88
C TYR A 154 14.55 -9.37 11.84
N PHE A 155 13.45 -10.08 11.67
CA PHE A 155 12.54 -9.86 10.55
C PHE A 155 11.86 -8.49 10.58
N ILE A 156 11.18 -8.14 11.67
CA ILE A 156 10.49 -6.85 11.78
C ILE A 156 11.46 -5.67 11.81
N PRO A 157 12.60 -5.71 12.55
CA PRO A 157 13.62 -4.67 12.44
C PRO A 157 14.14 -4.47 11.01
N LYS A 158 14.35 -5.55 10.26
CA LYS A 158 14.75 -5.48 8.84
C LYS A 158 13.69 -4.80 7.99
N LEU A 159 12.40 -5.10 8.18
CA LEU A 159 11.33 -4.39 7.49
C LEU A 159 11.34 -2.90 7.83
N GLY A 160 11.58 -2.55 9.11
CA GLY A 160 11.75 -1.17 9.57
C GLY A 160 12.83 -0.42 8.79
N LEU A 161 14.04 -0.98 8.70
CA LEU A 161 15.16 -0.37 7.97
C LEU A 161 14.86 -0.17 6.48
N VAL A 162 14.22 -1.14 5.84
CA VAL A 162 13.85 -1.06 4.42
C VAL A 162 12.76 0.00 4.21
N TYR A 163 11.77 0.06 5.09
CA TYR A 163 10.73 1.08 5.04
C TYR A 163 11.34 2.47 5.24
N GLU A 164 12.22 2.65 6.22
CA GLU A 164 12.90 3.92 6.48
C GLU A 164 13.60 4.43 5.21
N LYS A 165 14.38 3.55 4.56
CA LYS A 165 15.05 3.86 3.30
C LYS A 165 14.05 4.33 2.23
N HIS A 166 12.92 3.65 2.09
CA HIS A 166 11.89 4.05 1.11
C HIS A 166 11.24 5.39 1.45
N LEU A 167 10.93 5.66 2.72
CA LEU A 167 10.37 6.94 3.15
C LEU A 167 11.35 8.09 2.92
N ARG A 168 12.63 7.90 3.25
CA ARG A 168 13.68 8.88 2.98
C ARG A 168 13.81 9.19 1.50
N ASN A 169 13.74 8.18 0.63
CA ASN A 169 13.74 8.38 -0.83
C ASN A 169 12.51 9.18 -1.31
N LEU A 170 11.33 8.95 -0.73
CA LEU A 170 10.15 9.75 -1.06
C LEU A 170 10.33 11.20 -0.59
N ILE A 171 10.86 11.41 0.61
CA ILE A 171 11.15 12.75 1.17
C ILE A 171 12.17 13.48 0.30
N SER A 172 13.25 12.82 -0.15
CA SER A 172 14.26 13.42 -1.02
C SER A 172 13.68 13.82 -2.39
N LEU A 173 12.58 13.20 -2.80
CA LEU A 173 11.82 13.52 -4.01
C LEU A 173 10.64 14.48 -3.75
N GLY A 174 10.62 15.19 -2.61
CA GLY A 174 9.65 16.25 -2.33
C GLY A 174 8.37 15.80 -1.64
N ALA A 175 8.24 14.54 -1.22
CA ALA A 175 7.09 14.10 -0.41
C ALA A 175 7.15 14.73 1.00
N ARG A 176 6.02 15.29 1.46
CA ARG A 176 5.92 15.91 2.80
C ARG A 176 4.73 15.47 3.64
N LYS A 177 3.68 14.92 3.04
CA LYS A 177 2.49 14.47 3.76
C LYS A 177 2.26 12.99 3.54
N PHE A 178 2.26 12.22 4.62
CA PHE A 178 2.10 10.76 4.58
C PHE A 178 0.82 10.34 5.28
N GLY A 179 0.03 9.49 4.63
CA GLY A 179 -1.06 8.76 5.26
C GLY A 179 -0.70 7.29 5.23
N ILE A 180 -0.35 6.70 6.37
CA ILE A 180 0.13 5.32 6.45
C ILE A 180 -0.91 4.53 7.21
N VAL A 181 -1.32 3.40 6.63
CA VAL A 181 -2.09 2.38 7.35
C VAL A 181 -1.19 1.18 7.59
N SER A 182 -1.10 0.73 8.83
CA SER A 182 -0.24 -0.40 9.21
C SER A 182 -0.78 -1.73 8.67
N VAL A 183 -0.19 -2.83 9.14
CA VAL A 183 -0.67 -4.19 8.84
C VAL A 183 -1.84 -4.54 9.78
N PRO A 184 -2.97 -5.05 9.26
CA PRO A 184 -4.13 -5.44 10.06
C PRO A 184 -3.89 -6.76 10.81
N ALA A 185 -4.89 -7.23 11.56
CA ALA A 185 -4.85 -8.51 12.26
C ALA A 185 -4.83 -9.71 11.28
N LEU A 186 -3.65 -10.01 10.73
CA LEU A 186 -3.45 -11.04 9.70
C LEU A 186 -3.87 -12.42 10.17
N GLY A 187 -3.62 -12.75 11.45
CA GLY A 187 -3.98 -14.04 12.03
C GLY A 187 -5.49 -14.29 12.03
N CYS A 188 -6.29 -13.22 11.98
CA CYS A 188 -7.74 -13.29 11.91
C CYS A 188 -8.30 -13.36 10.49
N CYS A 189 -7.47 -13.27 9.45
CA CYS A 189 -7.95 -13.44 8.08
C CYS A 189 -8.50 -14.87 7.90
N PRO A 190 -9.63 -15.05 7.18
CA PRO A 190 -10.23 -16.38 6.99
C PRO A 190 -9.24 -17.42 6.45
N SER A 191 -8.39 -17.03 5.51
CA SER A 191 -7.35 -17.89 4.94
C SER A 191 -6.30 -18.39 5.93
N GLN A 192 -6.20 -17.78 7.11
CA GLN A 192 -5.31 -18.21 8.20
C GLN A 192 -6.05 -19.07 9.21
N ARG A 193 -7.29 -18.68 9.54
CA ARG A 193 -8.16 -19.35 10.49
C ARG A 193 -8.53 -20.78 10.06
N ILE A 194 -8.59 -21.05 8.74
CA ILE A 194 -8.85 -22.43 8.23
C ILE A 194 -7.81 -23.46 8.68
N TYR A 195 -6.61 -23.03 9.08
CA TYR A 195 -5.56 -23.92 9.58
C TYR A 195 -5.62 -24.13 11.10
N GLN A 196 -6.52 -23.44 11.80
CA GLN A 196 -6.74 -23.58 13.24
C GLN A 196 -7.94 -24.51 13.50
N ALA A 197 -7.76 -25.52 14.35
CA ALA A 197 -8.80 -26.51 14.65
C ALA A 197 -10.08 -25.88 15.24
N ASN A 198 -9.94 -24.79 15.99
CA ASN A 198 -11.02 -24.02 16.60
C ASN A 198 -11.41 -22.77 15.77
N SER A 199 -10.83 -22.58 14.58
CA SER A 199 -10.99 -21.36 13.78
C SER A 199 -10.63 -20.08 14.53
N GLU A 200 -9.77 -20.11 15.55
CA GLU A 200 -9.28 -18.89 16.21
C GLU A 200 -8.29 -18.12 15.34
N CYS A 201 -8.00 -16.88 15.75
CA CYS A 201 -6.95 -16.12 15.12
C CYS A 201 -5.58 -16.73 15.40
N LEU A 202 -4.70 -16.72 14.39
CA LEU A 202 -3.31 -17.09 14.58
C LEU A 202 -2.53 -15.95 15.25
N GLU A 203 -2.44 -15.98 16.58
CA GLU A 203 -1.89 -14.88 17.37
C GLU A 203 -0.45 -14.51 17.02
N GLU A 204 0.35 -15.46 16.55
CA GLU A 204 1.72 -15.18 16.11
C GLU A 204 1.78 -14.15 14.97
N LEU A 205 0.86 -14.21 14.01
CA LEU A 205 0.76 -13.23 12.92
C LEU A 205 0.25 -11.88 13.43
N ASN A 206 -0.68 -11.88 14.38
CA ASN A 206 -1.19 -10.66 15.01
C ASN A 206 -0.09 -9.95 15.81
N ASN A 207 0.74 -10.71 16.53
CA ASN A 207 1.89 -10.18 17.27
C ASN A 207 2.93 -9.55 16.33
N GLN A 208 3.19 -10.15 15.17
CA GLN A 208 4.05 -9.55 14.16
C GLN A 208 3.45 -8.25 13.59
N ALA A 209 2.13 -8.18 13.39
CA ALA A 209 1.45 -6.96 12.97
C ALA A 209 1.54 -5.84 14.03
N ARG A 210 1.39 -6.16 15.33
CA ARG A 210 1.61 -5.21 16.44
C ARG A 210 3.06 -4.73 16.48
N ALA A 211 4.02 -5.63 16.40
CA ALA A 211 5.45 -5.27 16.38
C ALA A 211 5.81 -4.38 15.18
N PHE A 212 5.23 -4.67 14.00
CA PHE A 212 5.36 -3.82 12.82
C PHE A 212 4.79 -2.42 13.05
N PHE A 213 3.60 -2.29 13.65
CA PHE A 213 3.01 -0.99 13.99
C PHE A 213 3.93 -0.18 14.92
N SER A 214 4.40 -0.76 16.02
CA SER A 214 5.31 -0.09 16.96
C SER A 214 6.63 0.34 16.30
N THR A 215 7.16 -0.50 15.40
CA THR A 215 8.35 -0.15 14.61
C THR A 215 8.10 1.04 13.70
N MET A 216 6.93 1.12 13.05
CA MET A 216 6.55 2.25 12.21
C MET A 216 6.30 3.53 13.00
N GLU A 217 5.71 3.43 14.19
CA GLU A 217 5.48 4.58 15.07
C GLU A 217 6.80 5.24 15.47
N LEU A 218 7.77 4.45 15.95
CA LEU A 218 9.10 4.94 16.31
C LEU A 218 9.83 5.55 15.10
N LEU A 219 9.80 4.86 13.96
CA LEU A 219 10.45 5.30 12.73
C LEU A 219 9.88 6.64 12.25
N LEU A 220 8.55 6.79 12.20
CA LEU A 220 7.90 8.03 11.76
C LEU A 220 8.14 9.17 12.76
N GLY A 221 8.18 8.86 14.06
CA GLY A 221 8.61 9.79 15.10
C GLY A 221 10.01 10.35 14.83
N ASN A 222 10.98 9.47 14.57
CA ASN A 222 12.36 9.86 14.26
C ASN A 222 12.48 10.66 12.97
N LEU A 223 11.80 10.23 11.89
CA LEU A 223 11.80 10.98 10.63
C LEU A 223 11.22 12.39 10.78
N ARG A 224 10.20 12.57 11.62
CA ARG A 224 9.64 13.91 11.89
C ARG A 224 10.60 14.80 12.68
N LEU A 225 11.43 14.22 13.54
CA LEU A 225 12.46 14.97 14.24
C LEU A 225 13.56 15.45 13.29
N GLU A 226 13.90 14.66 12.28
CA GLU A 226 14.90 14.98 11.27
C GLU A 226 14.38 15.94 10.20
N TYR A 227 13.20 15.68 9.65
CA TYR A 227 12.57 16.48 8.59
C TYR A 227 11.39 17.28 9.15
N LYS A 228 11.65 18.49 9.67
CA LYS A 228 10.66 19.29 10.42
C LYS A 228 9.38 19.65 9.65
N ASP A 229 9.43 19.62 8.32
CA ASP A 229 8.33 19.96 7.43
C ASP A 229 7.46 18.75 7.03
N ILE A 230 7.81 17.53 7.45
CA ILE A 230 6.95 16.35 7.21
C ILE A 230 5.76 16.32 8.17
N LYS A 231 4.62 15.85 7.65
CA LYS A 231 3.41 15.54 8.40
C LYS A 231 3.02 14.10 8.10
N TYR A 232 2.66 13.34 9.12
CA TYR A 232 2.19 11.98 8.93
C TYR A 232 0.98 11.68 9.80
N SER A 233 0.21 10.68 9.38
CA SER A 233 -0.77 9.97 10.20
C SER A 233 -0.52 8.48 10.04
N LEU A 234 -0.51 7.74 11.15
CA LEU A 234 -0.33 6.30 11.19
C LEU A 234 -1.61 5.66 11.75
N GLY A 235 -2.30 4.88 10.92
CA GLY A 235 -3.46 4.10 11.33
C GLY A 235 -3.05 2.76 11.92
N ASN A 236 -3.42 2.52 13.18
CA ASN A 236 -3.24 1.23 13.86
C ASN A 236 -4.29 0.22 13.39
N THR A 237 -4.04 -0.40 12.23
CA THR A 237 -5.02 -1.30 11.63
C THR A 237 -5.16 -2.64 12.33
N VAL A 238 -4.16 -3.10 13.08
CA VAL A 238 -4.28 -4.33 13.88
C VAL A 238 -5.32 -4.12 14.98
N ASP A 239 -5.22 -3.04 15.76
CA ASP A 239 -6.20 -2.75 16.81
C ASP A 239 -7.56 -2.36 16.21
N MET A 240 -7.61 -1.61 15.12
CA MET A 240 -8.88 -1.32 14.43
C MET A 240 -9.60 -2.60 13.99
N THR A 241 -8.87 -3.56 13.43
CA THR A 241 -9.46 -4.82 12.94
C THR A 241 -9.92 -5.70 14.09
N LEU A 242 -9.09 -5.86 15.13
CA LEU A 242 -9.47 -6.62 16.33
C LEU A 242 -10.68 -6.00 17.01
N ASN A 243 -10.73 -4.67 17.14
CA ASN A 243 -11.86 -3.99 17.75
C ASN A 243 -13.17 -4.23 16.98
N VAL A 244 -13.15 -4.26 15.66
CA VAL A 244 -14.33 -4.59 14.84
C VAL A 244 -14.74 -6.06 15.03
N ILE A 245 -13.78 -6.97 15.14
CA ILE A 245 -14.06 -8.40 15.36
C ILE A 245 -14.67 -8.63 16.74
N ASP A 246 -14.07 -8.05 17.78
CA ASP A 246 -14.47 -8.27 19.18
C ASP A 246 -15.76 -7.51 19.53
N ASN A 247 -16.04 -6.40 18.84
CA ASN A 247 -17.21 -5.55 19.06
C ASN A 247 -18.09 -5.46 17.82
N ALA A 248 -18.33 -6.58 17.14
CA ALA A 248 -19.02 -6.63 15.85
C ALA A 248 -20.41 -5.96 15.85
N LEU A 249 -21.13 -5.95 16.99
CA LEU A 249 -22.45 -5.32 17.09
C LEU A 249 -22.42 -3.78 17.16
N ALA A 250 -21.25 -3.18 17.38
CA ALA A 250 -21.08 -1.73 17.45
C ALA A 250 -20.85 -1.08 16.07
N PHE A 251 -20.71 -1.89 15.01
CA PHE A 251 -20.41 -1.48 13.64
C PHE A 251 -21.48 -2.00 12.68
#